data_AF-A0A953TKB5-F1
#
_entry.id   AF-A0A953TKB5-F1
#
_cell.length_a   1.000
_cell.length_b   1.000
_cell.length_c   1.000
_cell.angle_alpha   90.00
_cell.angle_beta   90.00
_cell.angle_gamma   90.00
#
_symmetry.space_group_name_H-M   'P 1'
#
loop_
_entity.id
_entity.type
_entity.pdbx_description
1 polymer ?
#
loop_
_entity_poly.entity_id
_entity_poly.type
_entity_poly.pdbx_seq_one_letter_code
_entity_poly.pdbx_strand_id
1 'polypeptide(L)'
;MVEEILFLKEEVSYLKKDLEYTKDDLKRLTDEIKLNRAKIEELNNGTEKTITKIHVFRFGTIMGFMSALLGIVECIFILPLIGIIVMMPGIPPELKSILGGGFVLILLIVVILSFVMGFIFGMIEAAIYNLIASSVGGVKLTLVGETD
;
A
#
# COMPACT_ATOMS: atom_id res chain seq x y z
N MET A 1 75.57 10.40 -14.61
CA MET A 1 75.46 11.58 -13.72
C MET A 1 74.56 12.69 -14.26
N VAL A 2 74.92 13.46 -15.29
CA VAL A 2 74.03 14.58 -15.74
C VAL A 2 72.74 14.09 -16.40
N GLU A 3 72.81 13.07 -17.27
CA GLU A 3 71.62 12.48 -17.91
C GLU A 3 70.68 11.80 -16.90
N GLU A 4 71.21 11.08 -15.91
CA GLU A 4 70.40 10.52 -14.80
C GLU A 4 69.67 11.62 -14.02
N ILE A 5 70.31 12.76 -13.76
CA ILE A 5 69.68 13.88 -13.05
C ILE A 5 68.55 14.50 -13.89
N LEU A 6 68.71 14.57 -15.22
CA LEU A 6 67.67 15.06 -16.13
C LEU A 6 66.48 14.09 -16.19
N PHE A 7 66.75 12.79 -16.29
CA PHE A 7 65.72 11.74 -16.30
C PHE A 7 64.90 11.75 -15.00
N LEU A 8 65.57 11.79 -13.84
CA LEU A 8 64.90 11.85 -12.53
C LEU A 8 64.05 13.12 -12.36
N LYS A 9 64.49 14.26 -12.92
CA LYS A 9 63.70 15.50 -12.90
C LYS A 9 62.40 15.37 -13.69
N GLU A 10 62.45 14.70 -14.84
CA GLU A 10 61.28 14.47 -15.68
C GLU A 10 60.30 13.54 -14.97
N GLU A 11 60.79 12.45 -14.40
CA GLU A 11 59.99 11.49 -13.64
C GLU A 11 59.30 12.14 -12.42
N VAL A 12 60.03 12.99 -11.66
CA VAL A 12 59.45 13.78 -10.57
C VAL A 12 58.38 14.76 -11.08
N SER A 13 58.57 15.34 -12.27
CA SER A 13 57.57 16.22 -12.89
C SER A 13 56.29 15.47 -13.25
N TYR A 14 56.40 14.27 -13.83
CA TYR A 14 55.24 13.42 -14.11
C TYR A 14 54.53 13.00 -12.83
N LEU A 15 55.27 12.52 -11.82
CA LEU A 15 54.72 12.11 -10.53
C LEU A 15 53.97 13.26 -9.83
N LYS A 16 54.49 14.49 -9.93
CA LYS A 16 53.82 15.67 -9.37
C LYS A 16 52.48 15.97 -10.06
N LYS A 17 52.43 15.78 -11.38
CA LYS A 17 51.20 15.95 -12.16
C LYS A 17 50.16 14.88 -11.83
N ASP A 18 50.58 13.62 -11.73
CA ASP A 18 49.72 12.51 -11.35
C ASP A 18 49.17 12.65 -9.93
N LEU A 19 50.00 13.15 -9.00
CA LEU A 19 49.59 13.49 -7.64
C LEU A 19 48.52 14.59 -7.64
N GLU A 20 48.64 15.59 -8.51
CA GLU A 20 47.69 16.69 -8.63
C GLU A 20 46.34 16.19 -9.18
N TYR A 21 46.35 15.34 -10.21
CA TYR A 21 45.13 14.69 -10.70
C TYR A 21 44.45 13.83 -9.63
N THR A 22 45.24 13.01 -8.92
CA THR A 22 44.72 12.14 -7.85
C THR A 22 44.07 12.97 -6.73
N LYS A 23 44.64 14.12 -6.41
CA LYS A 23 44.11 15.03 -5.39
C LYS A 23 42.76 15.63 -5.80
N ASP A 24 42.60 15.98 -7.06
CA ASP A 24 41.34 16.50 -7.60
C ASP A 24 40.24 15.44 -7.64
N ASP A 25 40.56 14.20 -8.02
CA ASP A 25 39.61 13.08 -7.99
C ASP A 25 39.17 12.76 -6.56
N LEU A 26 40.11 12.80 -5.60
CA LEU A 26 39.82 12.56 -4.19
C LEU A 26 38.92 13.66 -3.62
N LYS A 27 39.07 14.91 -4.08
CA LYS A 27 38.18 16.01 -3.74
C LYS A 27 36.77 15.79 -4.29
N ARG A 28 36.63 15.38 -5.56
CA ARG A 28 35.32 15.06 -6.17
C ARG A 28 34.61 13.94 -5.44
N LEU A 29 35.31 12.84 -5.15
CA LEU A 29 34.77 11.72 -4.37
C LEU A 29 34.32 12.16 -2.97
N THR A 30 35.08 13.03 -2.31
CA THR A 30 34.72 13.57 -1.00
C THR A 30 33.42 14.38 -1.07
N ASP A 31 33.26 15.20 -2.11
CA ASP A 31 32.06 16.00 -2.31
C ASP A 31 30.84 15.13 -2.66
N GLU A 32 31.01 14.09 -3.47
CA GLU A 32 29.97 13.09 -3.77
C GLU A 32 29.53 12.31 -2.52
N ILE A 33 30.48 11.90 -1.66
CA ILE A 33 30.18 11.23 -0.40
C ILE A 33 29.37 12.14 0.52
N LYS A 34 29.71 13.43 0.62
CA LYS A 34 28.94 14.40 1.41
C LYS A 34 27.52 14.55 0.88
N LEU A 35 27.37 14.66 -0.44
CA LEU A 35 26.05 14.75 -1.07
C LEU A 35 25.21 13.50 -0.82
N ASN A 36 25.81 12.32 -0.97
CA ASN A 36 25.11 11.05 -0.74
C ASN A 36 24.74 10.88 0.74
N ARG A 37 25.60 11.30 1.68
CA ARG A 37 25.25 11.30 3.11
C ARG A 37 24.04 12.21 3.38
N ALA A 38 24.00 13.41 2.80
CA ALA A 38 22.85 14.31 2.96
C ALA A 38 21.55 13.71 2.40
N LYS A 39 21.62 13.05 1.23
CA LYS A 39 20.47 12.33 0.67
C LYS A 39 20.03 11.16 1.54
N ILE A 40 20.97 10.40 2.12
CA ILE A 40 20.67 9.30 3.04
C ILE A 40 20.03 9.83 4.31
N GLU A 41 20.47 10.97 4.86
CA GLU A 41 19.84 11.62 6.01
C GLU A 41 18.41 12.09 5.68
N GLU A 42 18.19 12.63 4.48
CA GLU A 42 16.85 13.00 4.01
C GLU A 42 15.92 11.78 3.88
N LEU A 43 16.42 10.66 3.34
CA LEU A 43 15.69 9.40 3.23
C LEU A 43 15.41 8.76 4.60
N ASN A 44 16.41 8.75 5.50
CA ASN A 44 16.32 8.13 6.82
C ASN A 44 15.41 8.91 7.78
N ASN A 45 15.29 10.22 7.61
CA ASN A 45 14.38 11.01 8.45
C ASN A 45 12.90 10.67 8.20
N GLY A 46 12.59 9.88 7.15
CA GLY A 46 11.25 9.43 6.84
C GLY A 46 10.34 10.60 6.46
N THR A 47 9.46 10.42 5.47
CA THR A 47 8.42 11.43 5.27
C THR A 47 7.31 11.16 6.29
N GLU A 48 7.26 11.94 7.38
CA GLU A 48 6.11 11.93 8.28
C GLU A 48 4.88 12.46 7.54
N LYS A 49 3.93 11.57 7.23
CA LYS A 49 2.62 11.95 6.69
C LYS A 49 1.55 11.75 7.75
N THR A 50 0.86 12.82 8.10
CA THR A 50 -0.29 12.72 9.02
C THR A 50 -1.58 12.63 8.21
N ILE A 51 -2.32 11.53 8.39
CA ILE A 51 -3.67 11.39 7.85
C ILE A 51 -4.64 11.95 8.88
N THR A 52 -5.25 13.10 8.55
CA THR A 52 -6.21 13.80 9.41
C THR A 52 -7.65 13.67 8.95
N LYS A 53 -7.87 13.31 7.67
CA LYS A 53 -9.20 13.19 7.07
C LYS A 53 -9.27 12.02 6.09
N ILE A 54 -10.35 11.25 6.21
CA ILE A 54 -10.76 10.21 5.28
C ILE A 54 -11.94 10.74 4.46
N HIS A 55 -11.90 10.53 3.14
CA HIS A 55 -13.00 10.91 2.27
C HIS A 55 -14.18 9.95 2.44
N VAL A 56 -15.17 10.36 3.26
CA VAL A 56 -16.31 9.56 3.73
C VAL A 56 -16.97 8.75 2.61
N PHE A 57 -17.31 9.40 1.50
CA PHE A 57 -17.99 8.73 0.39
C PHE A 57 -17.14 7.63 -0.26
N ARG A 58 -15.84 7.86 -0.48
CA ARG A 58 -14.95 6.88 -1.14
C ARG A 58 -14.72 5.67 -0.24
N PHE A 59 -14.53 5.92 1.06
CA PHE A 59 -14.39 4.85 2.04
C PHE A 59 -15.67 4.02 2.14
N GLY A 60 -16.84 4.66 2.19
CA GLY A 60 -18.13 3.98 2.13
C GLY A 60 -18.24 3.10 0.88
N THR A 61 -17.93 3.61 -0.31
CA THR A 61 -17.95 2.82 -1.55
C THR A 61 -17.08 1.57 -1.45
N ILE A 62 -15.84 1.70 -0.96
CA ILE A 62 -14.92 0.57 -0.78
C ILE A 62 -15.51 -0.46 0.20
N MET A 63 -16.00 -0.02 1.36
CA MET A 63 -16.60 -0.91 2.36
C MET A 63 -17.86 -1.62 1.84
N GLY A 64 -18.70 -0.91 1.08
CA GLY A 64 -19.86 -1.50 0.40
C GLY A 64 -19.43 -2.61 -0.57
N PHE A 65 -18.44 -2.36 -1.42
CA PHE A 65 -17.91 -3.38 -2.34
C PHE A 65 -17.32 -4.58 -1.60
N MET A 66 -16.52 -4.34 -0.55
CA MET A 66 -15.98 -5.42 0.28
C MET A 66 -17.08 -6.27 0.90
N SER A 67 -18.15 -5.65 1.40
CA SER A 67 -19.29 -6.34 2.00
C SER A 67 -20.09 -7.14 0.98
N ALA A 68 -20.30 -6.60 -0.24
CA ALA A 68 -20.94 -7.33 -1.32
C ALA A 68 -20.12 -8.56 -1.76
N LEU A 69 -18.80 -8.41 -1.87
CA LEU A 69 -17.90 -9.52 -2.20
C LEU A 69 -17.97 -10.62 -1.14
N LEU A 70 -17.96 -10.25 0.15
CA LEU A 70 -18.18 -11.21 1.23
C LEU A 70 -19.56 -11.89 1.14
N GLY A 71 -20.61 -11.13 0.81
CA GLY A 71 -21.95 -11.68 0.58
C GLY A 71 -21.98 -12.69 -0.58
N ILE A 72 -21.24 -12.44 -1.67
CA ILE A 72 -21.10 -13.41 -2.78
C ILE A 72 -20.41 -14.68 -2.30
N VAL A 73 -19.32 -14.54 -1.53
CA VAL A 73 -18.62 -15.69 -0.95
C VAL A 73 -19.57 -16.50 -0.07
N GLU A 74 -20.36 -15.85 0.78
CA GLU A 74 -21.38 -16.51 1.61
C GLU A 74 -22.42 -17.25 0.75
N CYS A 75 -22.89 -16.65 -0.34
CA CYS A 75 -23.81 -17.30 -1.27
C CYS A 75 -23.22 -18.60 -1.86
N ILE A 76 -21.93 -18.63 -2.20
CA ILE A 76 -21.25 -19.81 -2.72
C ILE A 76 -21.29 -20.97 -1.70
N PHE A 77 -21.16 -20.68 -0.40
CA PHE A 77 -21.23 -21.69 0.66
C PHE A 77 -22.67 -22.12 1.00
N ILE A 78 -23.63 -21.21 0.92
CA ILE A 78 -25.04 -21.49 1.24
C ILE A 78 -25.72 -22.31 0.13
N LEU A 79 -25.39 -22.07 -1.14
CA LEU A 79 -26.04 -22.72 -2.28
C LEU A 79 -26.03 -24.27 -2.20
N PRO A 80 -24.89 -24.95 -1.93
CA PRO A 80 -24.87 -26.40 -1.79
C PRO A 80 -25.76 -26.92 -0.65
N LEU A 81 -25.79 -26.21 0.49
CA LEU A 81 -26.62 -26.59 1.63
C LEU A 81 -28.10 -26.60 1.26
N ILE A 82 -28.53 -25.61 0.48
CA ILE A 82 -29.90 -25.50 0.01
C ILE A 82 -30.21 -26.60 -1.00
N GLY A 83 -29.28 -26.92 -1.90
CA GLY A 83 -29.40 -28.06 -2.79
C GLY A 83 -29.68 -29.36 -2.02
N ILE A 84 -28.95 -29.60 -0.93
CA ILE A 84 -29.16 -30.77 -0.06
C ILE A 84 -30.55 -30.72 0.60
N ILE A 85 -30.97 -29.58 1.14
CA ILE A 85 -32.29 -29.42 1.78
C ILE A 85 -33.42 -29.74 0.80
N VAL A 86 -33.35 -29.25 -0.44
CA VAL A 86 -34.38 -29.49 -1.47
C VAL A 86 -34.49 -30.97 -1.85
N MET A 87 -33.41 -31.74 -1.73
CA MET A 87 -33.39 -33.18 -1.98
C MET A 87 -33.96 -34.01 -0.83
N MET A 88 -34.16 -33.44 0.37
CA MET A 88 -34.67 -34.19 1.50
C MET A 88 -36.12 -34.67 1.27
N PRO A 89 -36.45 -35.89 1.72
CA PRO A 89 -37.82 -36.38 1.73
C PRO A 89 -38.66 -35.60 2.76
N GLY A 90 -39.94 -35.38 2.47
CA GLY A 90 -40.86 -34.67 3.37
C GLY A 90 -40.94 -33.15 3.20
N ILE A 91 -40.11 -32.55 2.34
CA ILE A 91 -40.25 -31.13 1.99
C ILE A 91 -41.42 -30.94 1.01
N PRO A 92 -42.41 -30.06 1.31
CA PRO A 92 -43.54 -29.80 0.43
C PRO A 92 -43.11 -29.26 -0.95
N PRO A 93 -43.82 -29.61 -2.04
CA PRO A 93 -43.48 -29.16 -3.40
C PRO A 93 -43.38 -27.64 -3.55
N GLU A 94 -44.24 -26.88 -2.87
CA GLU A 94 -44.26 -25.42 -2.90
C GLU A 94 -42.94 -24.86 -2.34
N LEU A 95 -42.47 -25.44 -1.23
CA LEU A 95 -41.23 -25.02 -0.59
C LEU A 95 -40.00 -25.41 -1.43
N LYS A 96 -40.02 -26.55 -2.13
CA LYS A 96 -38.95 -26.93 -3.08
C LYS A 96 -38.82 -25.94 -4.23
N SER A 97 -39.94 -25.46 -4.78
CA SER A 97 -39.94 -24.48 -5.86
C SER A 97 -39.34 -23.14 -5.40
N ILE A 98 -39.71 -22.69 -4.19
CA ILE A 98 -39.17 -21.46 -3.57
C ILE A 98 -37.67 -21.59 -3.28
N LEU A 99 -37.25 -22.67 -2.61
CA LEU A 99 -35.85 -22.90 -2.23
C LEU A 99 -34.95 -23.23 -3.43
N GLY A 100 -35.50 -23.74 -4.53
CA GLY A 100 -34.76 -23.96 -5.77
C GLY A 100 -34.62 -22.68 -6.59
N GLY A 101 -35.67 -22.32 -7.33
CA GLY A 101 -35.63 -21.23 -8.30
C GLY A 101 -35.76 -19.84 -7.68
N GLY A 102 -36.62 -19.69 -6.67
CA GLY A 102 -36.84 -18.41 -5.99
C GLY A 102 -35.65 -17.95 -5.15
N PHE A 103 -34.85 -18.90 -4.67
CA PHE A 103 -33.76 -18.63 -3.75
C PHE A 103 -32.59 -17.88 -4.40
N VAL A 104 -32.37 -18.06 -5.71
CA VAL A 104 -31.33 -17.31 -6.45
C VAL A 104 -31.62 -15.80 -6.42
N LEU A 105 -32.88 -15.40 -6.54
CA LEU A 105 -33.28 -13.99 -6.42
C LEU A 105 -33.06 -13.47 -5.01
N ILE A 106 -33.35 -14.28 -3.99
CA ILE A 106 -33.10 -13.93 -2.58
C ILE A 106 -31.60 -13.70 -2.36
N LEU A 107 -30.73 -14.58 -2.88
CA LEU A 107 -29.28 -14.41 -2.77
C LEU A 107 -28.78 -13.13 -3.43
N LEU A 108 -29.31 -12.79 -4.61
CA LEU A 108 -28.97 -11.54 -5.27
C LEU A 108 -29.38 -10.32 -4.43
N ILE A 109 -30.57 -10.36 -3.82
CA ILE A 109 -31.04 -9.32 -2.90
C ILE A 109 -30.11 -9.22 -1.69
N VAL A 110 -29.67 -10.34 -1.12
CA VAL A 110 -28.74 -10.36 0.02
C VAL A 110 -27.42 -9.67 -0.34
N VAL A 111 -26.84 -9.93 -1.52
CA VAL A 111 -25.61 -9.27 -1.98
C VAL A 111 -25.80 -7.76 -2.11
N ILE A 112 -26.91 -7.31 -2.70
CA ILE A 112 -27.23 -5.89 -2.86
C ILE A 112 -27.41 -5.22 -1.49
N LEU A 113 -28.16 -5.84 -0.58
CA LEU A 113 -28.35 -5.33 0.77
C LEU A 113 -27.02 -5.27 1.53
N SER A 114 -26.15 -6.26 1.37
CA SER A 114 -24.82 -6.28 1.98
C SER A 114 -23.96 -5.11 1.49
N PHE A 115 -24.03 -4.78 0.19
CA PHE A 115 -23.38 -3.57 -0.35
C PHE A 115 -23.91 -2.30 0.30
N VAL A 116 -25.24 -2.13 0.34
CA VAL A 116 -25.88 -0.92 0.89
C VAL A 116 -25.54 -0.74 2.37
N MET A 117 -25.62 -1.82 3.15
CA MET A 117 -25.30 -1.79 4.57
C MET A 117 -23.81 -1.49 4.79
N GLY A 118 -22.92 -2.18 4.08
CA GLY A 118 -21.48 -1.92 4.15
C GLY A 118 -21.12 -0.48 3.75
N PHE A 119 -21.81 0.06 2.76
CA PHE A 119 -21.66 1.45 2.33
C PHE A 119 -22.05 2.45 3.42
N ILE A 120 -23.24 2.26 4.01
CA ILE A 120 -23.75 3.13 5.09
C ILE A 120 -22.84 3.06 6.31
N PHE A 121 -22.48 1.86 6.78
CA PHE A 121 -21.59 1.70 7.92
C PHE A 121 -20.21 2.28 7.65
N GLY A 122 -19.62 2.04 6.48
CA GLY A 122 -18.33 2.63 6.11
C GLY A 122 -18.38 4.16 6.13
N MET A 123 -19.45 4.78 5.62
CA MET A 123 -19.60 6.24 5.73
C MET A 123 -19.68 6.72 7.18
N ILE A 124 -20.44 6.02 8.03
CA ILE A 124 -20.55 6.36 9.45
C ILE A 124 -19.19 6.24 10.13
N GLU A 125 -18.46 5.15 9.92
CA GLU A 125 -17.12 4.92 10.47
C GLU A 125 -16.12 5.99 10.04
N ALA A 126 -16.09 6.35 8.75
CA ALA A 126 -15.22 7.40 8.25
C ALA A 126 -15.58 8.78 8.83
N ALA A 127 -16.87 9.06 9.02
CA ALA A 127 -17.32 10.30 9.65
C ALA A 127 -16.91 10.35 11.13
N ILE A 128 -17.07 9.25 11.87
CA ILE A 128 -16.61 9.11 13.26
C ILE A 128 -15.10 9.29 13.34
N TYR A 129 -14.34 8.65 12.45
CA TYR A 129 -12.89 8.81 12.38
C TYR A 129 -12.50 10.27 12.18
N ASN A 130 -13.14 10.97 11.21
CA ASN A 130 -12.85 12.38 10.96
C ASN A 130 -13.15 13.26 12.18
N LEU A 131 -14.21 12.95 12.92
CA LEU A 131 -14.56 13.65 14.16
C LEU A 131 -13.49 13.44 15.23
N ILE A 132 -13.09 12.19 15.47
CA ILE A 132 -12.07 11.84 16.48
C ILE A 132 -10.71 12.41 16.10
N ALA A 133 -10.30 12.27 14.84
CA ALA A 133 -9.02 12.75 14.32
C ALA A 133 -8.86 14.26 14.50
N SER A 134 -9.95 15.03 14.41
CA SER A 134 -9.93 16.47 14.69
C SER A 134 -9.56 16.81 16.14
N SER A 135 -9.83 15.90 17.08
CA SER A 135 -9.54 16.08 18.51
C SER A 135 -8.17 15.54 18.92
N VAL A 136 -7.71 14.44 18.31
CA VAL A 136 -6.48 13.74 18.71
C VAL A 136 -5.28 13.98 17.77
N GLY A 137 -5.45 14.75 16.69
CA GLY A 137 -4.39 15.11 15.75
C GLY A 137 -4.18 14.12 14.59
N GLY A 138 -5.03 13.10 14.46
CA GLY A 138 -4.98 12.11 13.38
C GLY A 138 -3.91 11.04 13.56
N VAL A 139 -3.68 10.24 12.51
CA VAL A 139 -2.69 9.15 12.52
C VAL A 139 -1.42 9.60 11.81
N LYS A 140 -0.28 9.57 12.52
CA LYS A 140 1.04 9.83 11.95
C LYS A 140 1.60 8.56 11.34
N LEU A 141 1.99 8.62 10.08
CA LEU A 141 2.66 7.55 9.36
C LEU A 141 4.10 7.97 9.11
N THR A 142 5.04 7.19 9.63
CA THR A 142 6.45 7.31 9.28
C THR A 142 6.67 6.38 8.09
N LEU A 143 6.76 6.95 6.89
CA LEU A 143 7.14 6.18 5.71
C LEU A 143 8.65 5.99 5.75
N VAL A 144 9.08 4.77 6.11
CA VAL A 144 10.46 4.34 5.92
C VAL A 144 10.60 4.02 4.43
N GLY A 145 11.49 4.73 3.75
CA GLY A 145 11.77 4.46 2.35
C GLY A 145 12.37 3.06 2.22
N GLU A 146 11.61 2.13 1.66
CA GLU A 146 12.15 0.86 1.20
C GLU A 146 12.85 1.17 -0.12
N THR A 147 14.18 1.11 -0.12
CA THR A 147 14.99 1.26 -1.33
C THR A 147 14.80 0.01 -2.18
N ASP A 148 14.03 0.12 -3.26
CA ASP A 148 13.98 -0.86 -4.36
C ASP A 148 15.35 -1.02 -5.04
#